data_AF-A0A7Y8BVY3-F1
#
_entry.id   AF-A0A7Y8BVY3-F1
#
_cell.length_a   1.000
_cell.length_b   1.000
_cell.length_c   1.000
_cell.angle_alpha   90.00
_cell.angle_beta   90.00
_cell.angle_gamma   90.00
#
_symmetry.space_group_name_H-M   'P 1'
#
loop_
_entity.id
_entity.type
_entity.pdbx_description
1 polymer ?
#
loop_
_entity_poly.entity_id
_entity_poly.type
_entity_poly.pdbx_seq_one_letter_code
_entity_poly.pdbx_strand_id
1 'polypeptide(L)'
;MNEFTQENPSDAPNLDLSLFDIPSDDRLAQYRPPTHKPRILLLYGSTRERSFSRLLTEEAAHILTLMGAETVIFDPSGLPLPDDALVDHPKVRELRDRVMWSEGQVWCSPERHGSMSAVFHRLGPTH
;
A
#
# COMPACT_ATOMS: atom_id res chain seq x y z
N MET A 1 -15.46 -9.14 -32.77
CA MET A 1 -16.06 -9.94 -31.69
C MET A 1 -15.07 -11.04 -31.43
N ASN A 2 -14.13 -10.83 -30.50
CA ASN A 2 -13.05 -11.81 -30.30
C ASN A 2 -13.62 -13.00 -29.53
N GLU A 3 -13.74 -14.12 -30.21
CA GLU A 3 -13.90 -15.42 -29.60
C GLU A 3 -12.64 -15.68 -28.76
N PHE A 4 -12.77 -15.57 -27.44
CA PHE A 4 -11.76 -16.09 -26.53
C PHE A 4 -11.78 -17.61 -26.68
N THR A 5 -10.82 -18.13 -27.45
CA THR A 5 -10.53 -19.57 -27.50
C THR A 5 -10.42 -20.07 -26.07
N GLN A 6 -11.24 -21.04 -25.69
CA GLN A 6 -11.07 -21.72 -24.41
C GLN A 6 -9.74 -22.48 -24.46
N GLU A 7 -8.69 -21.92 -23.84
CA GLU A 7 -7.41 -22.60 -23.69
C GLU A 7 -7.60 -23.79 -22.74
N ASN A 8 -7.34 -25.01 -23.23
CA ASN A 8 -7.40 -26.18 -22.37
C ASN A 8 -6.19 -26.14 -21.42
N PRO A 9 -6.35 -26.46 -20.12
CA PRO A 9 -5.25 -26.44 -19.17
C PRO A 9 -4.07 -27.37 -19.54
N SER A 10 -4.31 -28.34 -20.43
CA SER A 10 -3.30 -29.23 -21.01
C SER A 10 -2.35 -28.56 -22.00
N ASP A 11 -2.70 -27.38 -22.52
CA ASP A 11 -1.92 -26.65 -23.52
C ASP A 11 -0.87 -25.73 -22.87
N ALA A 12 -0.84 -25.66 -21.53
CA ALA A 12 0.10 -24.89 -20.73
C ALA A 12 1.07 -25.82 -19.96
N PRO A 13 2.13 -26.36 -20.60
CA PRO A 13 3.04 -27.34 -19.97
C PRO A 13 3.85 -26.76 -18.79
N ASN A 14 3.91 -25.44 -18.64
CA ASN A 14 4.58 -24.76 -17.52
C ASN A 14 3.67 -24.55 -16.31
N LEU A 15 2.38 -24.90 -16.42
CA LEU A 15 1.39 -24.69 -15.38
C LEU A 15 1.23 -25.98 -14.56
N ASP A 16 1.55 -25.91 -13.27
CA ASP A 16 1.20 -26.97 -12.33
C ASP A 16 -0.29 -26.85 -11.98
N LEU A 17 -1.10 -27.69 -12.64
CA LEU A 17 -2.56 -27.71 -12.46
C LEU A 17 -2.98 -28.08 -11.04
N SER A 18 -2.10 -28.69 -10.23
CA SER A 18 -2.40 -28.99 -8.83
C SER A 18 -2.48 -27.74 -7.95
N LEU A 19 -1.84 -26.64 -8.37
CA LEU A 19 -1.87 -25.34 -7.70
C LEU A 19 -2.80 -24.33 -8.39
N PHE A 20 -3.39 -24.73 -9.52
CA PHE A 20 -4.23 -23.86 -10.33
C PHE A 20 -5.65 -23.81 -9.78
N ASP A 21 -5.90 -22.84 -8.90
CA ASP A 21 -7.22 -22.63 -8.31
C ASP A 21 -8.04 -21.61 -9.12
N ILE A 22 -9.11 -22.07 -9.77
CA ILE A 22 -9.94 -21.24 -10.65
C ILE A 22 -10.83 -20.31 -9.81
N PRO A 23 -10.77 -18.98 -9.98
CA PRO A 23 -11.66 -18.06 -9.28
C PRO A 23 -13.13 -18.33 -9.64
N SER A 24 -14.03 -18.34 -8.65
CA SER A 24 -15.47 -18.43 -8.86
C SER A 24 -16.21 -17.43 -7.98
N ASP A 25 -17.40 -17.01 -8.41
CA ASP A 25 -18.22 -16.04 -7.67
C ASP A 25 -18.56 -16.54 -6.26
N ASP A 26 -18.86 -17.83 -6.10
CA ASP A 26 -19.11 -18.46 -4.81
C ASP A 26 -17.92 -18.34 -3.85
N ARG A 27 -16.69 -18.34 -4.36
CA ARG A 27 -15.46 -18.19 -3.55
C ARG A 27 -15.22 -16.75 -3.15
N LEU A 28 -15.54 -15.79 -4.03
CA LEU A 28 -15.49 -14.36 -3.69
C LEU A 28 -16.58 -13.99 -2.66
N ALA A 29 -17.75 -14.63 -2.74
CA ALA A 29 -18.88 -14.41 -1.84
C ALA A 29 -18.65 -14.95 -0.41
N GLN A 30 -17.66 -15.84 -0.20
CA GLN A 30 -17.26 -16.31 1.14
C GLN A 30 -16.50 -15.24 1.94
N TYR A 31 -16.16 -14.11 1.33
CA TYR A 31 -15.54 -12.99 2.03
C TYR A 31 -16.48 -12.43 3.10
N ARG A 32 -16.12 -12.68 4.37
CA ARG A 32 -16.84 -12.13 5.51
C ARG A 32 -16.29 -10.73 5.80
N PRO A 33 -17.12 -9.67 5.78
CA PRO A 33 -16.64 -8.33 6.07
C PRO A 33 -16.00 -8.31 7.47
N PRO A 34 -14.84 -7.66 7.62
CA PRO A 34 -14.18 -7.53 8.92
C PRO A 34 -15.12 -6.89 9.95
N THR A 35 -15.03 -7.34 11.21
CA THR A 35 -15.83 -6.76 12.31
C THR A 35 -15.25 -5.46 12.86
N HIS A 36 -14.09 -5.02 12.35
CA HIS A 36 -13.44 -3.77 12.74
C HIS A 36 -13.54 -2.74 11.62
N LYS A 37 -13.26 -1.49 11.98
CA LYS A 37 -13.16 -0.40 11.00
C LYS A 37 -12.05 -0.69 9.99
N PRO A 38 -12.20 -0.28 8.72
CA PRO A 38 -11.12 -0.33 7.75
C PRO A 38 -9.90 0.45 8.25
N ARG A 39 -8.73 -0.20 8.32
CA ARG A 39 -7.50 0.44 8.82
C ARG A 39 -6.70 1.04 7.69
N ILE A 40 -6.61 2.36 7.65
CA ILE A 40 -5.91 3.08 6.59
C ILE A 40 -4.67 3.78 7.14
N LEU A 41 -3.51 3.42 6.60
CA LEU A 41 -2.26 4.12 6.86
C LEU A 41 -2.06 5.24 5.84
N LEU A 42 -1.76 6.44 6.31
CA LEU A 42 -1.45 7.58 5.46
C LEU A 42 0.01 7.98 5.61
N LEU A 43 0.67 8.21 4.47
CA LEU A 43 2.08 8.54 4.35
C LEU A 43 2.22 9.82 3.53
N TYR A 44 3.04 10.78 4.00
CA TYR A 44 3.33 12.00 3.26
C TYR A 44 4.82 12.10 2.87
N GLY A 45 5.10 12.66 1.70
CA GLY A 45 6.44 12.67 1.09
C GLY A 45 7.34 13.86 1.43
N SER A 46 6.92 14.79 2.29
CA SER A 46 7.69 16.02 2.60
C SER A 46 7.67 16.37 4.08
N THR A 47 8.87 16.56 4.64
CA THR A 47 9.15 16.94 6.03
C THR A 47 9.39 18.46 6.19
N ARG A 48 9.11 19.26 5.16
CA ARG A 48 9.25 20.73 5.25
C ARG A 48 8.15 21.33 6.14
N GLU A 49 8.49 22.42 6.83
CA GLU A 49 7.62 23.11 7.81
C GLU A 49 6.26 23.57 7.23
N ARG A 50 6.20 23.88 5.92
CA ARG A 50 4.96 24.06 5.14
C ARG A 50 4.83 22.97 4.07
N SER A 51 4.40 21.79 4.51
CA SER A 51 4.17 20.64 3.63
C SER A 51 2.71 20.59 3.20
N PHE A 52 2.42 21.01 1.95
CA PHE A 52 1.08 20.87 1.37
C PHE A 52 0.64 19.40 1.30
N SER A 53 1.59 18.47 1.12
CA SER A 53 1.30 17.04 1.19
C SER A 53 0.84 16.62 2.58
N ARG A 54 1.37 17.19 3.66
CA ARG A 54 0.89 16.91 5.03
C ARG A 54 -0.54 17.40 5.22
N LEU A 55 -0.84 18.64 4.81
CA LEU A 55 -2.20 19.18 4.92
C LEU A 55 -3.21 18.34 4.12
N LEU A 56 -2.84 17.94 2.90
CA LEU A 56 -3.68 17.04 2.09
C LEU A 56 -3.88 15.68 2.77
N THR A 57 -2.84 15.14 3.39
CA THR A 57 -2.93 13.89 4.15
C THR A 57 -3.85 14.01 5.37
N GLU A 58 -3.81 15.13 6.09
CA GLU A 58 -4.71 15.40 7.22
C GLU A 58 -6.17 15.48 6.76
N GLU A 59 -6.45 16.19 5.66
CA GLU A 59 -7.79 16.24 5.08
C GLU A 59 -8.26 14.87 4.57
N ALA A 60 -7.38 14.09 3.94
CA ALA A 60 -7.69 12.73 3.52
C ALA A 60 -8.01 11.82 4.72
N ALA A 61 -7.25 11.93 5.82
CA ALA A 61 -7.52 11.20 7.05
C ALA A 61 -8.88 11.59 7.64
N HIS A 62 -9.24 12.87 7.59
CA HIS A 62 -10.52 13.37 8.06
C HIS A 62 -11.68 12.78 7.23
N ILE A 63 -11.61 12.84 5.90
CA ILE A 63 -12.62 12.27 5.01
C ILE A 63 -12.78 10.76 5.24
N LEU A 64 -11.67 10.02 5.33
CA LEU A 64 -11.68 8.59 5.58
C LEU A 64 -12.29 8.23 6.94
N THR A 65 -12.02 9.04 7.97
CA THR A 65 -12.62 8.87 9.30
C THR A 65 -14.13 9.11 9.25
N LEU A 66 -14.59 10.11 8.50
CA LEU A 66 -16.01 10.37 8.26
C LEU A 66 -16.68 9.22 7.49
N MET A 67 -15.95 8.54 6.61
CA MET A 67 -16.40 7.34 5.90
C MET A 67 -16.40 6.08 6.79
N GLY A 68 -15.95 6.17 8.04
CA GLY A 68 -15.97 5.07 9.02
C GLY A 68 -14.66 4.29 9.13
N ALA A 69 -13.58 4.74 8.50
CA ALA A 69 -12.26 4.12 8.61
C ALA A 69 -11.54 4.52 9.91
N GLU A 70 -10.62 3.67 10.37
CA GLU A 70 -9.62 4.00 11.36
C GLU A 70 -8.35 4.44 10.63
N THR A 71 -7.96 5.71 10.79
CA THR A 71 -6.84 6.29 10.05
C THR A 71 -5.65 6.56 10.96
N VAL A 72 -4.45 6.28 10.46
CA VAL A 72 -3.20 6.60 11.15
C VAL A 72 -2.27 7.30 10.16
N ILE A 73 -1.77 8.48 10.53
CA ILE A 73 -0.78 9.22 9.76
C ILE A 73 0.61 8.89 10.31
N PHE A 74 1.52 8.42 9.45
CA PHE A 74 2.91 8.19 9.82
C PHE A 74 3.75 9.44 9.56
N ASP A 75 4.51 9.86 10.56
CA ASP A 75 5.51 10.92 10.41
C ASP A 75 6.83 10.35 9.89
N PRO A 76 7.26 10.68 8.65
CA PRO A 76 8.53 10.23 8.08
C PRO A 76 9.73 11.06 8.57
N SER A 77 9.54 12.03 9.46
CA SER A 77 10.64 12.77 10.08
C SER A 77 11.62 11.82 10.77
N GLY A 78 12.91 11.96 10.47
CA GLY A 78 13.97 11.10 11.00
C GLY A 78 14.05 9.70 10.38
N LEU A 79 13.37 9.44 9.25
CA LEU A 79 13.55 8.18 8.52
C LEU A 79 14.91 8.16 7.81
N PRO A 80 15.80 7.20 8.11
CA PRO A 80 17.11 7.14 7.49
C PRO A 80 17.02 6.82 5.99
N LEU A 81 18.11 7.04 5.26
CA LEU A 81 18.21 6.65 3.85
C LEU A 81 18.27 5.11 3.77
N PRO A 82 17.74 4.48 2.70
CA PRO A 82 17.71 3.03 2.55
C PRO A 82 19.08 2.38 2.70
N ASP A 83 20.12 3.07 2.24
CA ASP A 83 21.51 2.60 2.25
C ASP A 83 22.28 2.95 3.53
N ASP A 84 21.70 3.74 4.43
CA ASP A 84 22.44 4.45 5.49
C ASP A 84 21.99 4.07 6.91
N ALA A 85 21.11 3.08 7.06
CA ALA A 85 20.71 2.59 8.37
C ALA A 85 20.58 1.08 8.47
N LEU A 86 21.02 0.57 9.63
CA LEU A 86 20.65 -0.73 10.13
C LEU A 86 19.12 -0.88 10.10
N VAL A 87 18.67 -2.03 9.62
CA VAL A 87 17.27 -2.46 9.53
C VAL A 87 16.50 -2.31 10.86
N ASP A 88 17.22 -2.17 11.97
CA ASP A 88 16.71 -1.99 13.34
C ASP A 88 16.39 -0.54 13.75
N HIS A 89 16.48 0.44 12.84
CA HIS A 89 16.12 1.81 13.18
C HIS A 89 14.66 1.89 13.69
N PRO A 90 14.38 2.54 14.84
CA PRO A 90 13.06 2.52 15.48
C PRO A 90 11.94 3.03 14.57
N LYS A 91 12.21 4.03 13.71
CA LYS A 91 11.25 4.52 12.71
C LYS A 91 10.95 3.52 11.58
N VAL A 92 11.93 2.69 11.20
CA VAL A 92 11.73 1.64 10.19
C VAL A 92 10.87 0.52 10.78
N ARG A 93 11.08 0.17 12.05
CA ARG A 93 10.22 -0.77 12.78
C ARG A 93 8.80 -0.23 12.93
N GLU A 94 8.65 1.02 13.37
CA GLU A 94 7.33 1.66 13.45
C GLU A 94 6.61 1.64 12.10
N LEU A 95 7.28 2.01 11.00
CA LEU A 95 6.69 1.97 9.67
C LEU A 95 6.22 0.55 9.29
N ARG A 96 7.04 -0.47 9.54
CA ARG A 96 6.68 -1.87 9.29
C ARG A 96 5.46 -2.30 10.11
N ASP A 97 5.44 -1.96 11.39
CA ASP A 97 4.31 -2.30 12.27
C ASP A 97 3.02 -1.61 11.78
N ARG A 98 3.12 -0.37 11.30
CA ARG A 98 1.98 0.37 10.72
C ARG A 98 1.52 -0.20 9.39
N VAL A 99 2.45 -0.60 8.53
CA VAL A 99 2.14 -1.26 7.25
C VAL A 99 1.44 -2.59 7.50
N MET A 100 1.92 -3.39 8.45
CA MET A 100 1.30 -4.67 8.82
C MET A 100 -0.06 -4.50 9.50
N TRP A 101 -0.28 -3.41 10.22
CA TRP A 101 -1.57 -3.08 10.83
C TRP A 101 -2.61 -2.62 9.80
N SER A 102 -2.18 -1.98 8.70
CA SER A 102 -3.05 -1.37 7.70
C SER A 102 -3.64 -2.38 6.72
N GLU A 103 -4.91 -2.18 6.37
CA GLU A 103 -5.60 -2.91 5.29
C GLU A 103 -5.59 -2.12 3.98
N GLY A 104 -5.35 -0.81 4.06
CA GLY A 104 -5.20 0.08 2.92
C GLY A 104 -4.22 1.20 3.22
N GLN A 105 -3.67 1.79 2.16
CA GLN A 105 -2.66 2.84 2.30
C GLN A 105 -2.93 4.02 1.36
N VAL A 106 -2.72 5.24 1.84
CA VAL A 106 -2.82 6.48 1.06
C VAL A 106 -1.47 7.18 1.09
N TRP A 107 -0.87 7.35 -0.08
CA TRP A 107 0.47 7.92 -0.20
C TRP A 107 0.38 9.29 -0.89
N CYS A 108 0.66 10.35 -0.13
CA CYS A 108 0.65 11.73 -0.62
C CYS A 108 2.10 12.21 -0.83
N SER A 109 2.63 12.01 -2.03
CA SER A 109 3.92 12.57 -2.40
C SER A 109 3.75 13.93 -3.07
N PRO A 110 4.52 14.97 -2.71
CA PRO A 110 4.67 16.11 -3.59
C PRO A 110 5.30 15.66 -4.91
N GLU A 111 5.06 16.41 -5.99
CA GLU A 111 5.77 16.23 -7.25
C GLU A 111 7.02 17.11 -7.25
N ARG A 112 8.19 16.54 -7.60
CA ARG A 112 9.42 17.32 -7.76
C ARG A 112 10.09 16.89 -9.06
N HIS A 113 10.16 17.82 -10.02
CA HIS A 113 10.77 17.62 -11.35
C HIS A 113 10.16 16.48 -12.19
N GLY A 114 8.83 16.40 -12.31
CA GLY A 114 8.18 15.44 -13.22
C GLY A 114 8.31 13.95 -12.83
N SER A 115 8.70 13.68 -11.58
CA SER A 115 8.76 12.34 -11.01
C SER A 115 8.19 12.36 -9.59
N MET A 116 7.59 11.24 -9.16
CA MET A 116 7.12 11.09 -7.77
C MET A 116 8.31 11.26 -6.83
N SER A 117 8.26 12.29 -5.96
CA SER A 117 9.39 12.67 -5.10
C SER A 117 9.89 11.50 -4.25
N ALA A 118 11.20 11.26 -4.33
CA ALA A 118 12.18 10.59 -3.45
C ALA A 118 11.76 9.62 -2.31
N VAL A 119 10.60 9.72 -1.68
CA VAL A 119 10.09 8.71 -0.72
C VAL A 119 9.65 7.44 -1.46
N PHE A 120 9.16 7.56 -2.71
CA PHE A 120 8.81 6.39 -3.53
C PHE A 120 10.02 5.53 -3.90
N HIS A 121 11.16 6.13 -4.26
CA HIS A 121 12.41 5.40 -4.49
C HIS A 121 12.98 4.78 -3.20
N ARG A 122 12.52 5.24 -2.03
CA ARG A 122 13.02 4.86 -0.70
C ARG A 122 12.41 3.58 -0.14
N LEU A 123 11.31 3.08 -0.73
CA LEU A 123 10.51 1.96 -0.22
C LEU A 123 10.38 0.77 -1.20
N GLY A 124 10.94 0.88 -2.41
CA GLY A 124 10.98 -0.22 -3.36
C GLY A 124 12.04 -1.25 -2.96
N PRO A 125 11.77 -2.56 -3.06
CA PRO A 125 12.82 -3.56 -2.99
C PRO A 125 13.76 -3.37 -4.19
N THR A 126 14.99 -2.95 -3.93
CA THR A 126 16.08 -3.04 -4.89
C THR A 126 16.52 -4.51 -4.95
N HIS A 127 16.05 -5.21 -5.98
CA HIS A 127 16.71 -6.40 -6.51
C HIS A 127 17.19 -6.07 -7.92
#